data_AF-A0A402QDH7-F1
#
_entry.id   AF-A0A402QDH7-F1
#
_cell.length_a   1.000
_cell.length_b   1.000
_cell.length_c   1.000
_cell.angle_alpha   90.00
_cell.angle_beta   90.00
_cell.angle_gamma   90.00
#
_symmetry.space_group_name_H-M   'P 1'
#
loop_
_entity.id
_entity.type
_entity.pdbx_description
1 polymer ?
#
loop_
_entity_poly.entity_id
_entity_poly.type
_entity_poly.pdbx_seq_one_letter_code
_entity_poly.pdbx_strand_id
1 'polypeptide(L)' 'VLKAAIASYTRRIRYQKALAAGGARYDLNGQPCGEITPEQQQEAADALKKAKDKPEAESATDGR' A
#
# COMPACT_ATOMS: atom_id res chain seq x y z
N VAL A 1 11.18 -14.56 6.54
CA VAL A 1 11.36 -13.85 5.24
C VAL A 1 10.03 -13.45 4.60
N LEU A 2 9.09 -14.38 4.33
CA LEU A 2 7.81 -14.06 3.66
C LEU A 2 6.96 -12.97 4.34
N LYS A 3 6.67 -13.10 5.65
CA LYS A 3 5.88 -12.11 6.40
C LYS A 3 6.49 -10.70 6.33
N ALA A 4 7.82 -10.61 6.40
CA ALA A 4 8.55 -9.35 6.32
C ALA A 4 8.46 -8.73 4.91
N ALA A 5 8.54 -9.55 3.86
CA ALA A 5 8.39 -9.09 2.48
C ALA A 5 6.98 -8.53 2.23
N ILE A 6 5.94 -9.23 2.70
CA ILE A 6 4.54 -8.75 2.59
C ILE A 6 4.36 -7.45 3.37
N ALA A 7 4.86 -7.38 4.60
CA ALA A 7 4.78 -6.16 5.40
C ALA A 7 5.52 -4.98 4.77
N SER A 8 6.67 -5.21 4.13
CA SER A 8 7.38 -4.18 3.39
C SER A 8 6.57 -3.72 2.17
N TYR A 9 5.98 -4.65 1.42
CA TYR A 9 5.15 -4.35 0.26
C TYR A 9 3.93 -3.49 0.63
N THR A 10 3.19 -3.84 1.68
CA THR A 10 1.99 -3.10 2.08
C THR A 10 2.29 -1.70 2.64
N ARG A 11 3.52 -1.43 3.07
CA ARG A 11 3.96 -0.10 3.51
C ARG A 11 4.36 0.83 2.36
N ARG A 12 4.52 0.32 1.13
CA ARG A 12 4.93 1.14 -0.02
C ARG A 12 3.83 2.15 -0.40
N ILE A 13 4.25 3.34 -0.82
CA ILE A 13 3.36 4.42 -1.29
C ILE A 13 2.42 3.93 -2.40
N ARG A 14 2.92 3.11 -3.34
CA ARG A 14 2.09 2.55 -4.42
C ARG A 14 0.91 1.73 -3.88
N TYR A 15 1.17 0.89 -2.86
CA TYR A 15 0.14 0.07 -2.26
C TYR A 15 -0.88 0.91 -1.49
N GLN A 16 -0.42 1.90 -0.72
CA GLN A 16 -1.28 2.83 0.01
C GLN A 16 -2.15 3.68 -0.93
N LYS A 17 -1.63 4.10 -2.10
CA LYS A 17 -2.44 4.77 -3.14
C LYS A 17 -3.54 3.88 -3.70
N ALA A 18 -3.25 2.59 -3.92
CA ALA A 18 -4.26 1.64 -4.37
C ALA A 18 -5.35 1.43 -3.31
N LEU A 19 -4.97 1.32 -2.02
CA LEU A 19 -5.94 1.25 -0.94
C LEU A 19 -6.81 2.50 -0.84
N ALA A 20 -6.22 3.69 -0.92
CA ALA A 20 -6.96 4.95 -0.87
C ALA A 20 -7.90 5.17 -2.06
N ALA A 21 -7.64 4.53 -3.20
CA ALA A 21 -8.53 4.56 -4.36
C ALA A 21 -9.75 3.61 -4.21
N GLY A 22 -9.68 2.66 -3.27
CA GLY A 22 -10.74 1.69 -3.03
C GLY A 22 -10.86 0.60 -4.10
N GLY A 23 -12.02 -0.05 -4.14
CA GLY A 23 -12.36 -1.10 -5.10
C GLY A 23 -12.23 -2.53 -4.56
N ALA A 24 -12.28 -3.50 -5.48
CA ALA A 24 -12.23 -4.92 -5.17
C ALA A 24 -10.82 -5.34 -4.71
N ARG A 25 -10.77 -6.25 -3.73
CA ARG A 25 -9.56 -6.97 -3.36
C ARG A 25 -9.46 -8.24 -4.18
N TYR A 26 -8.25 -8.74 -4.38
CA TYR A 26 -8.03 -9.95 -5.17
C TYR A 26 -7.33 -11.00 -4.33
N ASP A 27 -7.76 -12.25 -4.48
CA ASP A 27 -7.08 -13.40 -3.91
C ASP A 27 -5.82 -13.76 -4.73
N LEU A 28 -5.14 -14.85 -4.32
CA LEU A 28 -3.92 -15.30 -4.99
C LEU A 28 -4.18 -15.87 -6.40
N ASN A 29 -5.43 -16.20 -6.73
CA ASN A 29 -5.85 -16.68 -8.05
C ASN A 29 -6.34 -15.53 -8.95
N GLY A 30 -6.26 -14.28 -8.47
CA GLY A 30 -6.74 -13.09 -9.18
C GLY A 30 -8.26 -12.96 -9.20
N GLN A 31 -8.98 -13.66 -8.33
CA GLN A 31 -10.43 -13.55 -8.21
C GLN A 31 -10.80 -12.43 -7.22
N PRO A 32 -11.84 -11.63 -7.50
CA PRO A 32 -12.37 -10.67 -6.54
C PRO A 32 -12.73 -11.35 -5.22
N CYS A 33 -12.22 -10.83 -4.12
CA CYS A 33 -12.36 -11.38 -2.78
C CYS A 33 -12.65 -10.24 -1.79
N GLY A 34 -13.88 -9.72 -1.84
CA GLY A 34 -14.33 -8.60 -1.04
C GLY A 34 -13.85 -7.24 -1.55
N GLU A 35 -14.13 -6.21 -0.78
CA GLU A 35 -13.90 -4.81 -1.15
C GLU A 35 -13.14 -4.07 -0.05
N ILE A 36 -12.50 -2.97 -0.44
CA ILE A 36 -11.84 -2.05 0.50
C ILE A 36 -12.90 -1.14 1.10
N THR A 37 -13.08 -1.20 2.41
CA THR A 37 -14.09 -0.40 3.11
C THR A 37 -13.71 1.09 3.14
N PRO A 38 -14.68 2.02 3.27
CA PRO A 38 -14.38 3.45 3.34
C PRO A 38 -13.39 3.81 4.45
N GLU A 39 -13.46 3.14 5.60
CA GLU A 39 -12.55 3.34 6.73
C GLU A 39 -11.11 2.99 6.33
N GLN A 40 -10.92 1.88 5.62
CA GLN A 40 -9.61 1.47 5.13
C GLN A 40 -9.04 2.44 4.09
N GLN A 41 -9.89 3.01 3.24
CA GLN A 41 -9.48 4.03 2.27
C GLN A 41 -8.99 5.29 3.00
N GLN A 42 -9.72 5.71 4.04
CA GLN A 42 -9.37 6.88 4.84
C GLN A 42 -8.06 6.69 5.59
N GLU A 43 -7.87 5.54 6.25
CA GLU A 43 -6.61 5.21 6.93
C GLU A 43 -5.41 5.24 5.96
N ALA A 44 -5.58 4.71 4.75
CA ALA A 44 -4.54 4.73 3.72
C ALA A 44 -4.25 6.16 3.23
N ALA A 45 -5.28 6.99 3.07
CA ALA A 45 -5.11 8.40 2.70
C ALA A 45 -4.34 9.19 3.77
N ASP A 46 -4.58 8.92 5.05
CA ASP A 46 -3.88 9.56 6.15
C ASP A 46 -2.44 9.06 6.30
N ALA A 47 -2.18 7.78 6.02
CA ALA A 47 -0.82 7.24 5.92
C ALA A 47 -0.02 7.92 4.80
N LEU A 48 -0.65 8.20 3.65
CA LEU A 48 -0.02 8.93 2.54
C LEU A 48 0.34 10.37 2.89
N LYS A 49 -0.51 11.08 3.66
CA LYS A 49 -0.20 12.44 4.13
C LYS A 49 1.05 12.44 5.01
N LYS A 50 1.09 11.55 6.02
CA LYS A 50 2.24 11.41 6.93
C LYS A 50 3.55 11.06 6.21
N ALA A 51 3.47 10.31 5.12
CA ALA A 51 4.65 9.95 4.34
C ALA A 51 5.19 11.10 3.47
N LYS A 52 4.35 12.06 3.07
CA LYS A 52 4.79 13.27 2.35
C LYS A 52 5.52 14.26 3.24
N ASP A 53 5.20 14.27 4.54
CA ASP A 53 5.82 15.15 5.53
C ASP A 53 7.21 14.67 5.97
N LYS A 54 7.59 13.44 5.59
CA LYS A 54 8.93 12.89 5.81
C LYS A 54 9.77 13.10 4.54
N PRO A 55 10.82 13.93 4.55
CA PRO A 55 11.66 14.11 3.36
C PRO A 55 12.24 12.76 2.92
N GLU A 56 12.19 12.53 1.61
CA GLU A 56 12.75 11.38 0.90
C GLU A 56 14.28 11.35 1.07
N ALA A 57 14.75 10.87 2.22
CA ALA A 57 16.07 10.27 2.32
C ALA A 57 15.89 8.75 2.14
N GLU A 58 16.49 8.22 1.08
CA GLU A 58 16.49 6.81 0.63
C GLU A 58 15.26 6.32 -0.15
N SER A 59 15.21 6.68 -1.44
CA SER A 59 15.08 5.64 -2.46
C SER A 59 15.97 5.99 -3.65
N ALA A 60 17.27 5.77 -3.46
CA ALA A 60 18.15 5.48 -4.58
C ALA A 60 17.60 4.24 -5.28
N THR A 61 17.43 4.35 -6.59
CA THR A 61 17.35 3.22 -7.49
C THR A 61 18.55 2.30 -7.26
N ASP A 62 18.30 1.05 -6.90
CA ASP A 62 19.17 -0.08 -7.22
C ASP A 62 18.22 -1.10 -7.87
N GLY A 63 18.27 -1.36 -9.18
CA GLY A 63 19.49 -1.65 -9.91
C GLY A 63 19.76 -3.16 -9.96
N ARG A 64 18.74 -4.03 -10.04
CA ARG A 64 18.88 -5.41 -10.51
C ARG A 64 17.57 -6.04 -10.98
#